data_AF-A0A0B1SA30-F1
#
_entry.id   AF-A0A0B1SA30-F1
#
_cell.length_a   1.000
_cell.length_b   1.000
_cell.length_c   1.000
_cell.angle_alpha   90.00
_cell.angle_beta   90.00
_cell.angle_gamma   90.00
#
_symmetry.space_group_name_H-M   'P 1'
#
loop_
_entity.id
_entity.type
_entity.pdbx_description
1 polymer ?
#
loop_
_entity_poly.entity_id
_entity_poly.type
_entity_poly.pdbx_seq_one_letter_code
_entity_poly.pdbx_strand_id
1 'polypeptide(L)'
;MSRPGAWNRVMTNLWKYLKKDWSTKKYIGEDPTGHRFYEIQNSRLNVTRGFDPPPNKPDSQPGIEWQSWLKGVRRFPPSDQELALNRMREQ
;
A
#
# COMPACT_ATOMS: atom_id res chain seq x y z
N MET A 1 5.70 -14.68 -37.58
CA MET A 1 5.75 -13.54 -36.64
C MET A 1 7.14 -12.90 -36.71
N SER A 2 7.23 -11.67 -37.23
CA SER A 2 8.48 -10.92 -37.37
C SER A 2 9.01 -10.50 -35.99
N ARG A 3 10.31 -10.67 -35.71
CA ARG A 3 10.90 -10.27 -34.42
C ARG A 3 10.89 -8.74 -34.32
N PRO A 4 10.42 -8.15 -33.19
CA PRO A 4 10.45 -6.70 -33.01
C PRO A 4 11.88 -6.16 -33.18
N GLY A 5 12.05 -5.15 -34.03
CA GLY A 5 13.36 -4.53 -34.29
C GLY A 5 13.96 -3.92 -33.02
N ALA A 6 15.30 -3.84 -32.97
CA ALA A 6 16.05 -3.35 -31.80
C ALA A 6 15.57 -1.97 -31.31
N TRP A 7 15.27 -1.06 -32.25
CA TRP A 7 14.72 0.28 -31.95
C TRP A 7 13.35 0.25 -31.27
N ASN A 8 12.50 -0.73 -31.59
CA ASN A 8 11.20 -0.88 -30.94
C ASN A 8 11.35 -1.25 -29.45
N ARG A 9 12.38 -2.04 -29.09
CA ARG A 9 12.69 -2.33 -27.68
C ARG A 9 13.20 -1.11 -26.93
N VAL A 10 14.05 -0.31 -27.57
CA VAL A 10 14.56 0.94 -26.98
C VAL A 10 13.41 1.90 -26.70
N MET A 11 12.53 2.11 -27.69
CA MET A 11 11.38 3.01 -27.53
C MET A 11 10.42 2.50 -26.46
N THR A 12 10.06 1.21 -26.45
CA THR A 12 9.16 0.67 -25.42
C THR A 12 9.71 0.80 -24.00
N ASN A 13 11.03 0.68 -23.80
CA ASN A 13 11.64 0.97 -22.50
C ASN A 13 11.61 2.46 -22.16
N LEU A 14 11.95 3.34 -23.09
CA LEU A 14 11.89 4.79 -22.88
C LEU A 14 10.47 5.24 -22.49
N TRP A 15 9.46 4.77 -23.23
CA TRP A 15 8.05 5.06 -22.94
C TRP A 15 7.56 4.47 -21.62
N LYS A 16 8.15 3.37 -21.12
CA LYS A 16 7.83 2.84 -19.79
C LYS A 16 8.28 3.80 -18.68
N TYR A 17 9.45 4.42 -18.80
CA TYR A 17 9.95 5.40 -17.83
C TYR A 17 9.23 6.75 -17.91
N LEU A 18 8.78 7.16 -19.10
CA LEU A 18 8.02 8.38 -19.30
C LEU A 18 6.55 8.27 -18.86
N LYS A 19 5.99 7.06 -18.77
CA LYS A 19 4.64 6.86 -18.23
C LYS A 19 4.66 7.15 -16.72
N LYS A 20 4.37 8.40 -16.38
CA LYS A 20 4.08 8.88 -15.02
C LYS A 20 3.18 7.87 -14.30
N ASP A 21 3.57 7.49 -13.09
CA ASP A 21 2.69 6.73 -12.24
C ASP A 21 1.49 7.62 -11.88
N TRP A 22 0.30 7.21 -12.33
CA TRP A 22 -0.97 7.87 -12.02
C TRP A 22 -1.64 7.24 -10.80
N SER A 23 -0.90 6.44 -10.04
CA SER A 23 -1.39 5.89 -8.79
C SER A 23 -1.75 7.03 -7.82
N THR A 24 -2.96 6.96 -7.27
CA THR A 24 -3.44 7.91 -6.27
C THR A 24 -3.58 7.19 -4.93
N LYS A 25 -2.95 7.75 -3.88
CA LYS A 25 -3.10 7.24 -2.52
C LYS A 25 -4.36 7.84 -1.89
N LYS A 26 -5.36 7.01 -1.60
CA LYS A 26 -6.56 7.37 -0.85
C LYS A 26 -6.33 7.04 0.63
N TYR A 27 -6.32 8.05 1.49
CA TYR A 27 -6.20 7.86 2.93
C TYR A 27 -7.38 7.06 3.50
N ILE A 28 -7.08 6.12 4.40
CA ILE A 28 -8.07 5.24 5.04
C ILE A 28 -8.15 5.48 6.54
N GLY A 29 -7.01 5.56 7.21
CA GLY A 29 -6.97 5.72 8.67
C GLY A 29 -5.56 5.74 9.22
N GLU A 30 -5.48 5.90 10.53
CA GLU A 30 -4.24 5.95 11.29
C GLU A 30 -4.37 5.04 12.51
N ASP A 31 -3.30 4.32 12.85
CA ASP A 31 -3.29 3.54 14.07
C ASP A 31 -2.83 4.37 15.28
N PRO A 32 -3.04 3.88 16.51
CA PRO A 32 -2.63 4.61 17.72
C PRO A 32 -1.12 4.85 17.84
N THR A 33 -0.31 4.21 17.00
CA THR A 33 1.14 4.40 16.95
C THR A 33 1.59 5.39 15.88
N GLY A 34 0.65 5.92 15.09
CA GLY A 34 0.89 6.94 14.07
C GLY A 34 1.24 6.40 12.68
N HIS A 35 0.99 5.12 12.39
CA HIS A 35 1.10 4.60 11.02
C HIS A 35 -0.11 5.06 10.22
N ARG A 36 0.12 5.64 9.04
CA ARG A 36 -0.95 6.13 8.15
C ARG A 36 -1.20 5.14 7.04
N PHE A 37 -2.43 4.68 6.90
CA PHE A 37 -2.82 3.65 5.94
C PHE A 37 -3.54 4.26 4.76
N TYR A 38 -3.25 3.71 3.57
CA TYR A 38 -3.84 4.17 2.32
C TYR A 38 -4.16 3.03 1.37
N GLU A 39 -5.14 3.28 0.52
CA GLU A 39 -5.48 2.45 -0.63
C GLU A 39 -4.90 3.10 -1.90
N ILE A 40 -4.22 2.30 -2.72
CA ILE A 40 -3.61 2.74 -3.97
C ILE A 40 -4.62 2.49 -5.09
N GLN A 41 -5.17 3.57 -5.63
CA GLN A 41 -6.05 3.52 -6.79
C GLN A 41 -5.26 3.76 -8.06
N ASN A 42 -5.76 3.25 -9.20
CA ASN A 42 -5.16 3.43 -10.54
C ASN A 42 -3.72 2.91 -10.67
N SER A 43 -3.29 2.02 -9.75
CA SER A 43 -2.00 1.35 -9.84
C SER A 43 -2.03 0.24 -10.88
N ARG A 44 -0.93 0.10 -11.63
CA ARG A 44 -0.68 -1.07 -12.49
C ARG A 44 -0.03 -2.23 -11.74
N LEU A 45 0.28 -2.03 -10.46
CA LEU A 45 0.90 -3.04 -9.60
C LEU A 45 -0.19 -3.88 -8.92
N ASN A 46 0.19 -5.10 -8.54
CA ASN A 46 -0.67 -5.98 -7.75
C ASN A 46 -0.85 -5.51 -6.29
N VAL A 47 -0.11 -4.50 -5.87
CA VAL A 47 -0.20 -3.91 -4.54
C VAL A 47 -1.20 -2.77 -4.56
N THR A 48 -2.32 -2.96 -3.88
CA THR A 48 -3.43 -2.00 -3.79
C THR A 48 -3.52 -1.30 -2.44
N ARG A 49 -2.70 -1.69 -1.46
CA ARG A 49 -2.74 -1.18 -0.08
C ARG A 49 -1.33 -0.92 0.43
N GLY A 50 -1.18 0.11 1.25
CA GLY A 50 0.11 0.46 1.83
C GLY A 50 -0.04 1.27 3.11
N PHE A 51 1.10 1.51 3.75
CA PHE A 51 1.19 2.37 4.92
C PHE A 51 2.46 3.21 4.86
N ASP A 52 2.40 4.39 5.46
CA ASP A 52 3.58 5.23 5.72
C ASP A 52 3.87 5.17 7.23
N PRO A 53 5.12 4.84 7.64
CA PRO A 53 5.48 4.79 9.05
C PRO A 53 5.51 6.19 9.68
N PRO A 54 5.36 6.28 11.03
CA PRO A 54 5.48 7.54 11.73
C PRO A 54 6.91 8.10 11.60
N PRO A 55 7.09 9.44 11.52
CA PRO A 55 8.39 10.06 11.31
C PRO A 55 9.40 9.75 12.42
N ASN A 56 8.92 9.49 13.63
CA ASN A 56 9.76 9.19 14.79
C ASN A 56 10.25 7.73 14.81
N LYS A 57 9.62 6.82 14.05
CA LYS A 57 9.95 5.38 14.04
C LYS A 57 9.78 4.80 12.62
N PRO A 58 10.74 5.02 11.71
CA PRO A 58 10.63 4.60 10.32
C PRO A 58 10.57 3.08 10.13
N ASP A 59 11.21 2.32 11.03
CA ASP A 59 11.24 0.85 10.98
C ASP A 59 10.07 0.19 11.73
N SER A 60 9.15 1.01 12.27
CA SER A 60 7.99 0.52 13.01
C SER A 60 7.05 -0.25 12.10
N GLN A 61 6.57 -1.39 12.59
CA GLN A 61 5.60 -2.22 11.90
C GLN A 61 4.19 -1.96 12.44
N PRO A 62 3.18 -1.98 11.56
CA PRO A 62 1.79 -1.82 11.99
C PRO A 62 1.34 -3.03 12.80
N GLY A 63 0.31 -2.85 13.63
CA GLY A 63 -0.29 -3.92 14.42
C GLY A 63 -0.88 -5.06 13.56
N ILE A 64 -1.13 -6.22 14.16
CA ILE A 64 -1.56 -7.44 13.45
C ILE A 64 -2.85 -7.24 12.66
N GLU A 65 -3.78 -6.45 13.20
CA GLU A 65 -5.04 -6.10 12.55
C GLU A 65 -4.81 -5.37 11.23
N TRP A 66 -3.96 -4.34 11.25
CA TRP A 66 -3.60 -3.57 10.06
C TRP A 66 -2.74 -4.38 9.08
N GLN A 67 -1.85 -5.25 9.56
CA GLN A 67 -1.10 -6.17 8.71
C GLN A 67 -2.04 -7.13 7.95
N SER A 68 -3.10 -7.63 8.60
CA SER A 68 -4.07 -8.52 7.96
C SER A 68 -4.86 -7.81 6.84
N TRP A 69 -5.15 -6.51 7.02
CA TRP A 69 -5.76 -5.67 5.99
C TRP A 69 -4.78 -5.38 4.85
N LEU A 70 -3.53 -5.02 5.14
CA LEU A 70 -2.49 -4.79 4.11
C LEU A 70 -2.24 -6.03 3.23
N LYS A 71 -2.27 -7.22 3.83
CA LYS A 71 -2.12 -8.51 3.12
C LYS A 71 -3.34 -8.92 2.30
N GLY A 72 -4.46 -8.21 2.43
CA GLY A 72 -5.70 -8.56 1.71
C GLY A 72 -6.53 -9.67 2.37
N VAL A 73 -6.14 -10.16 3.55
CA VAL A 73 -6.89 -11.20 4.28
C VAL A 73 -8.25 -10.65 4.74
N ARG A 74 -8.27 -9.39 5.22
CA ARG A 74 -9.50 -8.68 5.56
C ARG A 74 -9.93 -7.74 4.42
N ARG A 75 -11.23 -7.70 4.13
CA ARG A 75 -11.81 -6.80 3.11
C ARG A 75 -11.88 -5.35 3.58
N PHE A 76 -12.26 -5.14 4.84
CA PHE A 76 -12.43 -3.84 5.47
C PHE A 76 -11.25 -3.53 6.40
N PRO A 77 -10.87 -2.25 6.55
CA PRO A 77 -9.89 -1.85 7.56
C PRO A 77 -10.43 -2.13 8.97
N PRO A 78 -9.54 -2.35 9.95
CA PRO A 78 -9.97 -2.53 11.33
C PRO A 78 -10.67 -1.28 11.86
N SER A 79 -11.70 -1.48 12.68
CA SER A 79 -12.41 -0.38 13.32
C SER A 79 -11.76 0.04 14.62
N ASP A 80 -11.93 1.31 15.02
CA ASP A 80 -11.38 1.83 16.28
C ASP A 80 -11.90 1.05 17.50
N GLN A 81 -13.13 0.56 17.44
CA GLN A 81 -13.75 -0.24 18.50
C GLN A 81 -13.08 -1.61 18.63
N GLU A 82 -12.81 -2.30 17.52
CA GLU A 82 -12.12 -3.59 17.51
C GLU A 82 -10.69 -3.45 18.05
N LEU A 83 -9.97 -2.40 17.62
CA LEU A 83 -8.63 -2.10 18.10
C LEU A 83 -8.61 -1.84 19.61
N ALA A 84 -9.60 -1.13 20.14
CA ALA A 84 -9.72 -0.85 21.57
C ALA A 84 -10.00 -2.14 22.37
N LEU A 85 -10.92 -2.98 21.90
CA LEU A 85 -11.26 -4.25 22.56
C LEU A 85 -10.09 -5.24 22.57
N ASN A 86 -9.33 -5.32 21.48
CA ASN A 86 -8.16 -6.18 21.41
C ASN A 86 -7.05 -5.71 22.34
N ARG A 87 -6.84 -4.38 22.45
CA ARG A 87 -5.90 -3.83 23.43
C ARG A 87 -6.28 -4.17 24.87
N MET A 88 -7.57 -4.11 25.21
CA MET A 88 -8.04 -4.50 26.55
C MET A 88 -7.82 -5.99 26.84
N ARG A 89 -7.80 -6.84 25.81
CA ARG A 89 -7.50 -8.27 25.97
C ARG A 89 -6.02 -8.59 26.13
N GLU A 90 -5.14 -7.73 25.63
CA GLU A 90 -3.68 -7.93 25.70
C GLU A 90 -3.06 -7.40 27.01
N GLN A 91 -3.82 -6.68 27.82
CA GLN A 91 -3.45 -6.20 29.17
C GLN A 91 -3.79 -7.25 30.23
#